data_AF-A0A954H1L2-F1
#
_entry.id   AF-A0A954H1L2-F1
#
_cell.length_a   1.000
_cell.length_b   1.000
_cell.length_c   1.000
_cell.angle_alpha   90.00
_cell.angle_beta   90.00
_cell.angle_gamma   90.00
#
_symmetry.space_group_name_H-M   'P 1'
#
loop_
_entity.id
_entity.type
_entity.pdbx_description
1 polymer ?
#
loop_
_entity_poly.entity_id
_entity_poly.type
_entity_poly.pdbx_seq_one_letter_code
_entity_poly.pdbx_strand_id
1 'polypeptide(L)'
;LGDSEPGEEYRRFVVDAATLYLTEQPDPATDDLWAGEYGTVIFNLLAAHRISHESRYLDRAIALADEAIRIFWAKDRPLPRASSKTDYYDVVTGTDTLILALLAVHEQITTTDPRIEISDLTR
;
A
#
# COMPACT_ATOMS: atom_id res chain seq x y z
N LEU A 1 18.06 8.00 -0.45
CA LEU A 1 18.60 8.74 0.73
C LEU A 1 20.10 8.47 0.76
N GLY A 2 20.94 9.50 0.87
CA GLY A 2 22.40 9.31 0.94
C GLY A 2 22.86 8.71 2.27
N ASP A 3 24.16 8.47 2.41
CA ASP A 3 24.80 7.91 3.61
C ASP A 3 25.16 8.98 4.64
N SER A 4 24.38 10.06 4.71
CA SER A 4 24.52 11.08 5.74
C SER A 4 23.84 10.64 7.03
N GLU A 5 24.28 11.17 8.17
CA GLU A 5 23.66 10.96 9.48
C GLU A 5 22.13 11.22 9.46
N PRO A 6 21.60 12.32 8.84
CA PRO A 6 20.16 12.47 8.66
C PRO A 6 19.51 11.37 7.82
N GLY A 7 20.21 10.86 6.80
CA GLY A 7 19.71 9.77 5.97
C GLY A 7 19.56 8.45 6.74
N GLU A 8 20.47 8.17 7.67
CA GLU A 8 20.39 7.02 8.58
C GLU A 8 19.20 7.16 9.55
N GLU A 9 19.03 8.35 10.12
CA GLU A 9 17.93 8.61 11.05
C GLU A 9 16.55 8.46 10.39
N TYR A 10 16.36 8.98 9.16
CA TYR A 10 15.11 8.78 8.44
C TYR A 10 14.86 7.31 8.10
N ARG A 11 15.89 6.54 7.71
CA ARG A 11 15.75 5.09 7.48
C ARG A 11 15.30 4.36 8.74
N ARG A 12 15.87 4.72 9.90
CA ARG A 12 15.44 4.18 11.20
C ARG A 12 13.97 4.49 11.47
N PHE A 13 13.54 5.74 11.31
CA PHE A 13 12.14 6.13 11.54
C PHE A 13 11.14 5.42 10.63
N VAL A 14 11.51 5.16 9.37
CA VAL A 14 10.69 4.34 8.45
C VAL A 14 10.48 2.93 9.04
N VAL A 15 11.56 2.28 9.48
CA VAL A 15 11.49 0.93 10.05
C VAL A 15 10.72 0.92 11.38
N ASP A 16 10.95 1.91 12.25
CA ASP A 16 10.26 2.02 13.53
C ASP A 16 8.75 2.22 13.33
N ALA A 17 8.35 3.11 12.42
CA ALA A 17 6.94 3.33 12.09
C ALA A 17 6.30 2.08 11.48
N ALA A 18 6.99 1.40 10.55
CA ALA A 18 6.52 0.15 9.95
C ALA A 18 6.32 -0.97 10.97
N THR A 19 7.15 -1.00 12.03
CA THR A 19 7.07 -2.01 13.09
C THR A 19 5.75 -1.93 13.86
N LEU A 20 5.19 -0.74 14.05
CA LEU A 20 3.88 -0.57 14.68
C LEU A 20 2.79 -1.27 13.85
N TYR A 21 2.82 -1.14 12.53
CA TYR A 21 1.83 -1.73 11.63
C TYR A 21 1.88 -3.27 11.50
N LEU A 22 2.88 -3.92 12.10
CA LEU A 22 2.93 -5.39 12.14
C LEU A 22 1.83 -5.98 13.02
N THR A 23 1.39 -5.25 14.05
CA THR A 23 0.40 -5.74 15.01
C THR A 23 -0.85 -4.88 15.08
N GLU A 24 -0.79 -3.62 14.65
CA GLU A 24 -1.97 -2.76 14.59
C GLU A 24 -2.95 -3.24 13.51
N GLN A 25 -4.22 -3.31 13.89
CA GLN A 25 -5.32 -3.63 12.97
C GLN A 25 -6.52 -2.74 13.32
N PRO A 26 -7.01 -1.92 12.37
CA PRO A 26 -8.19 -1.12 12.62
C PRO A 26 -9.44 -2.03 12.67
N ASP A 27 -10.47 -1.62 13.43
CA ASP A 27 -11.71 -2.40 13.54
C ASP A 27 -12.71 -1.93 12.47
N PRO A 28 -12.96 -2.70 11.40
CA PRO A 28 -13.89 -2.32 10.35
C PRO A 28 -15.34 -2.20 10.84
N ALA A 29 -15.69 -2.74 12.02
CA ALA A 29 -17.02 -2.60 12.58
C ALA A 29 -17.26 -1.21 13.19
N THR A 30 -16.22 -0.56 13.72
CA THR A 30 -16.33 0.74 14.38
C THR A 30 -15.80 1.88 13.52
N ASP A 31 -14.71 1.66 12.79
CA ASP A 31 -13.95 2.71 12.15
C ASP A 31 -14.46 2.98 10.72
N ASP A 32 -14.23 4.19 10.19
CA ASP A 32 -14.28 4.40 8.74
C ASP A 32 -12.87 4.29 8.19
N LEU A 33 -12.59 3.21 7.49
CA LEU A 33 -11.28 2.92 6.92
C LEU A 33 -11.11 3.67 5.61
N TRP A 34 -9.94 4.26 5.40
CA TRP A 34 -9.66 5.05 4.18
C TRP A 34 -8.67 4.33 3.27
N ALA A 35 -8.97 4.33 1.97
CA ALA A 35 -8.13 3.68 0.96
C ALA A 35 -6.70 4.27 0.97
N GLY A 36 -6.57 5.60 1.04
CA GLY A 36 -5.27 6.28 1.06
C GLY A 36 -4.40 5.93 2.27
N GLU A 37 -5.01 5.66 3.42
CA GLU A 37 -4.28 5.24 4.63
C GLU A 37 -3.69 3.84 4.46
N TYR A 38 -4.48 2.89 3.93
CA TYR A 38 -3.96 1.57 3.58
C TYR A 38 -2.80 1.66 2.59
N GLY A 39 -2.94 2.46 1.53
CA GLY A 39 -1.87 2.65 0.55
C GLY A 39 -0.58 3.20 1.18
N THR A 40 -0.71 4.20 2.07
CA THR A 40 0.43 4.80 2.78
C THR A 40 1.13 3.78 3.69
N VAL A 41 0.36 3.00 4.46
CA VAL A 41 0.92 1.96 5.36
C VAL A 41 1.63 0.87 4.56
N ILE A 42 1.03 0.39 3.47
CA ILE A 42 1.63 -0.59 2.58
C ILE A 42 2.97 -0.09 2.06
N PHE A 43 3.05 1.15 1.57
CA PHE A 43 4.32 1.72 1.11
C PHE A 43 5.37 1.81 2.23
N ASN A 44 4.98 2.17 3.44
CA ASN A 44 5.89 2.23 4.58
C ASN A 44 6.47 0.83 4.90
N LEU A 45 5.62 -0.21 4.90
CA LEU A 45 6.03 -1.60 5.08
C LEU A 45 7.00 -2.06 3.97
N LEU A 46 6.70 -1.75 2.70
CA LEU A 46 7.60 -2.07 1.59
C LEU A 46 8.95 -1.34 1.71
N ALA A 47 8.95 -0.08 2.15
CA ALA A 47 10.18 0.67 2.41
C ALA A 47 11.00 0.04 3.55
N ALA A 48 10.35 -0.34 4.65
CA ALA A 48 10.99 -1.02 5.76
C ALA A 48 11.58 -2.38 5.34
N HIS A 49 10.88 -3.16 4.50
CA HIS A 49 11.43 -4.37 3.91
C HIS A 49 12.70 -4.09 3.09
N ARG A 50 12.71 -3.04 2.26
CA ARG A 50 13.89 -2.69 1.46
C ARG A 50 15.09 -2.23 2.30
N ILE A 51 14.84 -1.61 3.45
CA ILE A 51 15.90 -1.11 4.35
C ILE A 51 16.44 -2.24 5.25
N SER A 52 15.56 -3.05 5.83
CA SER A 52 15.91 -4.06 6.84
C SER A 52 16.15 -5.46 6.27
N HIS A 53 15.62 -5.74 5.08
CA HIS A 53 15.54 -7.08 4.48
C HIS A 53 14.74 -8.12 5.30
N GLU A 54 13.94 -7.68 6.27
CA GLU A 54 13.10 -8.57 7.06
C GLU A 54 11.77 -8.88 6.36
N SER A 55 11.50 -10.16 6.06
CA SER A 55 10.32 -10.58 5.26
C SER A 55 8.98 -10.22 5.91
N ARG A 56 8.92 -10.14 7.25
CA ARG A 56 7.69 -9.82 8.00
C ARG A 56 7.00 -8.53 7.53
N TYR A 57 7.78 -7.55 7.06
CA TYR A 57 7.22 -6.31 6.53
C TYR A 57 6.55 -6.51 5.17
N LEU A 58 7.16 -7.29 4.28
CA LEU A 58 6.55 -7.65 3.00
C LEU A 58 5.31 -8.53 3.21
N ASP A 59 5.39 -9.52 4.10
CA ASP A 59 4.27 -10.41 4.44
C ASP A 59 3.06 -9.60 4.95
N ARG A 60 3.31 -8.60 5.81
CA ARG A 60 2.25 -7.69 6.29
C ARG A 60 1.71 -6.80 5.19
N ALA A 61 2.57 -6.29 4.29
CA ALA A 61 2.14 -5.47 3.16
C ALA A 61 1.20 -6.26 2.22
N ILE A 62 1.51 -7.53 1.95
CA ILE A 62 0.67 -8.45 1.17
C ILE A 62 -0.68 -8.65 1.87
N ALA A 63 -0.68 -8.95 3.17
CA ALA A 63 -1.91 -9.16 3.93
C ALA A 63 -2.84 -7.93 3.91
N LEU A 64 -2.28 -6.72 4.06
CA LEU A 64 -3.04 -5.47 3.99
C LEU A 64 -3.50 -5.15 2.56
N ALA A 65 -2.72 -5.49 1.54
CA ALA A 65 -3.15 -5.34 0.14
C ALA A 65 -4.38 -6.21 -0.16
N ASP A 66 -4.36 -7.47 0.24
CA ASP A 66 -5.49 -8.39 0.10
C ASP A 66 -6.73 -7.90 0.87
N GLU A 67 -6.52 -7.34 2.06
CA GLU A 67 -7.58 -6.75 2.88
C GLU A 67 -8.18 -5.51 2.21
N ALA A 68 -7.35 -4.59 1.72
CA ALA A 68 -7.78 -3.39 1.03
C ALA A 68 -8.62 -3.71 -0.21
N ILE A 69 -8.24 -4.73 -0.99
CA ILE A 69 -9.03 -5.18 -2.14
C ILE A 69 -10.43 -5.63 -1.69
N ARG A 70 -10.54 -6.40 -0.60
CA ARG A 70 -11.84 -6.86 -0.07
C ARG A 70 -12.71 -5.71 0.45
N ILE A 71 -12.09 -4.71 1.09
CA ILE A 71 -12.81 -3.59 1.69
C ILE A 71 -13.24 -2.59 0.61
N PHE A 72 -12.32 -2.16 -0.24
CA PHE A 72 -12.54 -1.01 -1.11
C PHE A 72 -13.03 -1.39 -2.51
N TRP A 73 -12.85 -2.64 -2.97
CA TRP A 73 -13.22 -3.06 -4.33
C TRP A 73 -14.51 -3.90 -4.35
N ALA A 74 -15.57 -3.35 -4.93
CA ALA A 74 -16.77 -4.12 -5.26
C ALA A 74 -16.60 -4.82 -6.62
N LYS A 75 -17.15 -6.03 -6.77
CA LYS A 75 -16.99 -6.88 -7.98
C LYS A 75 -17.43 -6.21 -9.28
N ASP A 76 -18.34 -5.25 -9.20
CA ASP A 76 -18.95 -4.56 -10.32
C ASP A 76 -18.38 -3.15 -10.55
N ARG A 77 -17.34 -2.75 -9.80
CA ARG A 77 -16.74 -1.42 -9.90
C ARG A 77 -15.30 -1.45 -10.41
N PRO A 78 -14.95 -0.57 -11.38
CA PRO A 78 -13.61 -0.53 -11.94
C PRO A 78 -12.58 0.16 -11.03
N LEU A 79 -13.03 0.84 -9.96
CA LEU A 79 -12.19 1.64 -9.07
C LEU A 79 -12.53 1.34 -7.60
N PRO A 80 -11.56 1.48 -6.66
CA PRO A 80 -11.85 1.34 -5.25
C PRO A 80 -12.67 2.52 -4.73
N ARG A 81 -13.41 2.29 -3.66
CA ARG A 81 -14.12 3.35 -2.92
C ARG A 81 -13.12 4.14 -2.07
N ALA A 82 -13.42 5.41 -1.83
CA ALA A 82 -12.59 6.31 -1.02
C ALA A 82 -12.46 5.82 0.43
N SER A 83 -13.55 5.29 1.00
CA SER A 83 -13.59 4.73 2.34
C SER A 83 -14.50 3.51 2.44
N SER A 84 -14.42 2.80 3.56
CA SER A 84 -15.23 1.61 3.85
C SER A 84 -16.74 1.92 3.92
N LYS A 85 -17.10 3.14 4.35
CA LYS A 85 -18.49 3.59 4.54
C LYS A 85 -19.02 4.46 3.42
N THR A 86 -18.23 4.74 2.39
CA THR A 86 -18.64 5.52 1.22
C THR A 86 -18.83 4.63 0.00
N ASP A 87 -19.45 5.18 -1.05
CA ASP A 87 -19.71 4.47 -2.31
C ASP A 87 -19.28 5.27 -3.54
N TYR A 88 -18.29 6.16 -3.35
CA TYR A 88 -17.68 6.97 -4.40
C TYR A 88 -16.16 6.78 -4.43
N TYR A 89 -15.56 7.08 -5.58
CA TYR A 89 -14.11 7.20 -5.77
C TYR A 89 -13.70 8.66 -5.64
N ASP A 90 -12.58 8.94 -4.96
CA ASP A 90 -12.02 10.29 -4.89
C ASP A 90 -10.49 10.25 -4.78
N VAL A 91 -9.82 10.90 -5.74
CA VAL A 91 -8.36 11.03 -5.80
C VAL A 91 -7.85 11.85 -4.61
N VAL A 92 -8.59 12.89 -4.20
CA VAL A 92 -8.18 13.78 -3.10
C VAL A 92 -8.01 13.00 -1.78
N THR A 93 -8.74 11.88 -1.66
CA THR A 93 -8.70 11.00 -0.48
C THR A 93 -7.66 9.88 -0.56
N GLY A 94 -6.80 9.88 -1.59
CA GLY A 94 -5.67 8.96 -1.73
C GLY A 94 -6.05 7.59 -2.29
N THR A 95 -7.18 7.47 -2.99
CA THR A 95 -7.60 6.21 -3.61
C THR A 95 -6.59 5.74 -4.69
N ASP A 96 -5.92 6.68 -5.35
CA ASP A 96 -4.78 6.45 -6.25
C ASP A 96 -3.52 5.96 -5.51
N THR A 97 -3.23 6.48 -4.31
CA THR A 97 -2.16 5.98 -3.45
C THR A 97 -2.34 4.49 -3.15
N LEU A 98 -3.56 4.04 -2.88
CA LEU A 98 -3.84 2.61 -2.71
C LEU A 98 -3.53 1.83 -3.98
N ILE A 99 -4.02 2.27 -5.14
CA ILE A 99 -3.79 1.57 -6.41
C ILE A 99 -2.29 1.41 -6.70
N LEU A 100 -1.52 2.47 -6.50
CA LEU A 100 -0.07 2.43 -6.68
C LEU A 100 0.62 1.51 -5.67
N ALA A 101 0.15 1.48 -4.42
CA ALA A 101 0.68 0.57 -3.41
C ALA A 101 0.40 -0.90 -3.76
N LEU A 102 -0.79 -1.21 -4.26
CA LEU A 102 -1.15 -2.56 -4.73
C LEU A 102 -0.26 -3.00 -5.90
N LEU A 103 -0.01 -2.11 -6.86
CA LEU A 103 0.93 -2.37 -7.95
C LEU A 103 2.35 -2.63 -7.43
N ALA A 104 2.82 -1.82 -6.49
CA ALA A 104 4.13 -2.00 -5.89
C ALA A 104 4.26 -3.33 -5.12
N VAL A 105 3.20 -3.78 -4.42
CA VAL A 105 3.18 -5.13 -3.83
C VAL A 105 3.24 -6.19 -4.91
N HIS A 106 2.46 -6.05 -5.99
CA HIS A 106 2.46 -6.99 -7.10
C HIS A 106 3.86 -7.16 -7.70
N GLU A 107 4.57 -6.06 -7.97
CA GLU A 107 5.96 -6.05 -8.46
C GLU A 107 6.95 -6.78 -7.52
N GLN A 108 6.71 -6.77 -6.21
CA GLN A 108 7.59 -7.46 -5.25
C GLN A 108 7.36 -8.97 -5.21
N ILE A 109 6.15 -9.44 -5.56
CA ILE A 109 5.78 -10.86 -5.49
C ILE A 109 5.78 -11.55 -6.86
N THR A 110 5.77 -10.77 -7.95
CA THR A 110 5.88 -11.28 -9.33
C THR A 110 7.29 -11.11 -9.87
N THR A 111 7.79 -12.12 -10.57
CA THR A 111 9.00 -12.00 -11.42
C THR A 111 8.63 -11.69 -12.87
N THR A 112 7.33 -11.65 -13.20
CA THR A 112 6.85 -11.43 -14.56
C THR A 112 6.49 -9.97 -14.71
N ASP A 113 7.17 -9.31 -15.65
CA ASP A 113 6.82 -7.96 -16.09
C ASP A 113 5.35 -7.96 -16.52
N PRO A 114 4.45 -7.23 -15.83
CA PRO A 114 3.06 -7.20 -16.22
C PRO A 114 3.02 -6.65 -17.64
N ARG A 115 2.45 -7.42 -18.58
CA ARG A 115 2.18 -6.93 -19.94
C ARG A 115 1.05 -5.90 -19.85
N ILE A 116 1.40 -4.71 -19.40
CA ILE A 116 0.52 -3.55 -19.40
C ILE A 116 0.65 -2.96 -20.80
N GLU A 117 -0.37 -3.18 -21.63
CA GLU A 117 -0.50 -2.43 -22.88
C GLU A 117 -0.84 -0.99 -22.53
N ILE A 118 0.20 -0.17 -22.31
CA ILE A 118 0.04 1.24 -21.97
C ILE A 118 -0.31 1.99 -23.26
N SER A 119 -1.61 2.09 -23.52
CA SER A 119 -2.21 3.17 -24.32
C SER A 119 -1.80 3.22 -25.79
N ASP A 120 -2.42 4.13 -26.56
CA ASP A 120 -2.11 4.47 -27.96
C ASP A 120 -0.64 4.91 -28.19
N LEU A 121 0.17 5.00 -27.14
CA LEU A 121 1.61 5.31 -27.16
C LEU A 121 2.50 4.09 -27.40
N THR A 122 1.94 2.87 -27.34
CA THR A 122 2.67 1.62 -27.56
C THR A 122 2.15 0.80 -28.74
N ARG A 123 1.39 1.44 -29.66
CA ARG A 123 1.05 0.86 -30.97
C ARG A 123 2.20 0.92 -31.97
#